data_AF-F0RE46-F1
#
_entry.id   AF-F0RE46-F1
#
_cell.length_a   1.000
_cell.length_b   1.000
_cell.length_c   1.000
_cell.angle_alpha   90.00
_cell.angle_beta   90.00
_cell.angle_gamma   90.00
#
_symmetry.space_group_name_H-M   'P 1'
#
loop_
_entity.id
_entity.type
_entity.pdbx_description
1 polymer ?
#
loop_
_entity_poly.entity_id
_entity_poly.type
_entity_poly.pdbx_seq_one_letter_code
_entity_poly.pdbx_strand_id
1 'polypeptide(L)'
;MKKIALIFIIFIQIIPLCAQNNLFVTAKSGLNVRENSSLDAKKIGKFNYAEKVAVLHKTDLFFEVTDDGKKIKGQWYKVSGKADNNKELTGYVFSGFLSQPKQKDTFNFLHYNDNFDYPVIGASKGKSFYGFINTEEGRSYLKGDSIEIEWETGVVYIAGDGDRKQLADFIVTTKKIKNGKIADFREAYKKEIKYTYTNNYTQDYLDKLYLEVENYIVNSKNELIKKIIEDKEQLAYSIEEKTVNGKNLTVIGIYKSFEGRTITIQWLSYYPKFPKLYEIDL
;
A
#
# COMPACT_ATOMS: atom_id res chain seq x y z
N MET A 1 -16.78 73.60 -11.29
CA MET A 1 -17.81 72.69 -10.73
C MET A 1 -17.33 71.25 -10.86
N LYS A 2 -17.72 70.39 -9.91
CA LYS A 2 -16.99 69.22 -9.39
C LYS A 2 -16.68 68.13 -10.45
N LYS A 3 -15.41 67.67 -10.48
CA LYS A 3 -15.03 66.39 -11.10
C LYS A 3 -15.53 65.27 -10.19
N ILE A 4 -16.51 64.49 -10.66
CA ILE A 4 -16.97 63.28 -9.96
C ILE A 4 -16.03 62.16 -10.41
N ALA A 5 -15.10 61.76 -9.54
CA ALA A 5 -14.36 60.52 -9.70
C ALA A 5 -15.24 59.38 -9.18
N LEU A 6 -15.74 58.55 -10.10
CA LEU A 6 -16.50 57.35 -9.80
C LEU A 6 -15.50 56.25 -9.38
N ILE A 7 -15.30 56.05 -8.07
CA ILE A 7 -14.48 54.95 -7.56
C ILE A 7 -15.37 53.71 -7.49
N PHE A 8 -15.17 52.78 -8.43
CA PHE A 8 -15.75 51.44 -8.37
C PHE A 8 -14.92 50.60 -7.38
N ILE A 9 -15.41 50.45 -6.15
CA ILE A 9 -14.84 49.53 -5.17
C ILE A 9 -15.30 48.12 -5.56
N ILE A 10 -14.44 47.38 -6.25
CA ILE A 10 -14.66 45.96 -6.54
C ILE A 10 -14.40 45.18 -5.24
N PHE A 11 -15.47 44.86 -4.51
CA PHE A 11 -15.41 43.93 -3.39
C PHE A 11 -15.25 42.52 -3.98
N ILE A 12 -14.01 42.11 -4.25
CA ILE A 12 -13.70 40.70 -4.46
C ILE A 12 -13.91 40.03 -3.11
N GLN A 13 -15.09 39.44 -2.92
CA GLN A 13 -15.29 38.49 -1.85
C GLN A 13 -14.42 37.29 -2.18
N ILE A 14 -13.24 37.25 -1.56
CA ILE A 14 -12.42 36.05 -1.47
C ILE A 14 -13.27 35.08 -0.66
N ILE A 15 -14.10 34.27 -1.31
CA ILE A 15 -14.70 33.11 -0.67
C ILE A 15 -13.49 32.26 -0.29
N PRO A 16 -13.16 32.06 1.00
CA PRO A 16 -12.15 31.08 1.32
C PRO A 16 -12.69 29.76 0.77
N LEU A 17 -12.00 29.25 -0.24
CA LEU A 17 -12.18 27.88 -0.71
C LEU A 17 -11.71 27.01 0.46
N CYS A 18 -12.56 26.84 1.46
CA CYS A 18 -12.31 25.89 2.53
C CYS A 18 -12.22 24.54 1.83
N ALA A 19 -11.00 24.04 1.64
CA ALA A 19 -10.78 22.68 1.19
C ALA A 19 -11.60 21.78 2.12
N GLN A 20 -12.70 21.24 1.59
CA GLN A 20 -13.62 20.44 2.37
C GLN A 20 -12.91 19.13 2.69
N ASN A 21 -12.39 19.04 3.91
CA ASN A 21 -11.75 17.82 4.40
C ASN A 21 -12.84 16.79 4.66
N ASN A 22 -13.04 15.93 3.68
CA ASN A 22 -13.96 14.82 3.78
C ASN A 22 -13.28 13.65 4.50
N LEU A 23 -13.95 13.08 5.48
CA LEU A 23 -13.51 11.91 6.23
C LEU A 23 -14.60 10.85 6.20
N PHE A 24 -14.26 9.62 6.61
CA PHE A 24 -15.19 8.51 6.64
C PHE A 24 -15.45 8.05 8.08
N VAL A 25 -16.68 7.64 8.37
CA VAL A 25 -17.03 7.04 9.66
C VAL A 25 -16.41 5.65 9.78
N THR A 26 -15.57 5.44 10.80
CA THR A 26 -14.86 4.17 11.03
C THR A 26 -15.57 3.23 12.00
N ALA A 27 -16.46 3.75 12.85
CA ALA A 27 -17.26 2.96 13.78
C ALA A 27 -18.20 2.00 13.03
N LYS A 28 -18.02 0.69 13.23
CA LYS A 28 -18.80 -0.36 12.53
C LYS A 28 -20.30 -0.30 12.84
N SER A 29 -20.64 0.08 14.08
CA SER A 29 -22.02 0.30 14.49
C SER A 29 -22.58 1.65 14.06
N GLY A 30 -21.81 2.49 13.34
CA GLY A 30 -22.13 3.89 13.04
C GLY A 30 -21.78 4.86 14.17
N LEU A 31 -21.81 6.16 13.85
CA LEU A 31 -21.33 7.24 14.71
C LEU A 31 -22.48 8.20 15.07
N ASN A 32 -22.74 8.33 16.38
CA ASN A 32 -23.78 9.23 16.87
C ASN A 32 -23.42 10.70 16.61
N VAL A 33 -24.43 11.47 16.19
CA VAL A 33 -24.35 12.91 15.98
C VAL A 33 -25.10 13.60 17.11
N ARG A 34 -24.50 14.66 17.67
CA ARG A 34 -25.03 15.40 18.81
C ARG A 34 -25.23 16.87 18.51
N GLU A 35 -26.13 17.48 19.27
CA GLU A 35 -26.49 18.90 19.14
C GLU A 35 -25.33 19.85 19.50
N ASN A 36 -24.49 19.46 20.46
CA ASN A 36 -23.28 20.20 20.86
C ASN A 36 -22.10 19.25 21.16
N SER A 37 -20.93 19.83 21.41
CA SER A 37 -19.65 19.14 21.65
C SER A 37 -19.53 18.57 23.07
N SER A 38 -20.48 17.73 23.49
CA SER A 38 -20.49 17.05 24.80
C SER A 38 -21.08 15.65 24.73
N LEU A 39 -20.61 14.75 25.61
CA LEU A 39 -21.16 13.40 25.75
C LEU A 39 -22.58 13.38 26.32
N ASP A 40 -22.96 14.42 27.07
CA ASP A 40 -24.29 14.56 27.67
C ASP A 40 -25.29 15.24 26.74
N ALA A 41 -24.80 15.80 25.62
CA ALA A 41 -25.61 16.48 24.64
C ALA A 41 -26.64 15.55 24.00
N LYS A 42 -27.81 16.07 23.67
CA LYS A 42 -28.85 15.33 22.97
C LYS A 42 -28.30 14.72 21.66
N LYS A 43 -28.56 13.42 21.46
CA LYS A 43 -28.32 12.74 20.18
C LYS A 43 -29.39 13.20 19.19
N ILE A 44 -28.96 13.70 18.05
CA ILE A 44 -29.84 14.25 16.99
C ILE A 44 -29.89 13.37 15.75
N GLY A 45 -29.02 12.35 15.68
CA GLY A 45 -29.02 11.35 14.61
C GLY A 45 -27.76 10.52 14.62
N LYS A 46 -27.48 9.88 13.49
CA LYS A 46 -26.38 8.92 13.34
C LYS A 46 -25.90 8.86 11.89
N PHE A 47 -24.58 8.79 11.72
CA PHE A 47 -23.95 8.45 10.44
C PHE A 47 -23.62 6.96 10.40
N ASN A 48 -23.87 6.34 9.25
CA ASN A 48 -23.55 4.92 9.05
C ASN A 48 -22.05 4.67 8.92
N TYR A 49 -21.61 3.44 9.14
CA TYR A 49 -20.24 3.03 8.84
C TYR A 49 -19.90 3.31 7.37
N ALA A 50 -18.67 3.79 7.12
CA ALA A 50 -18.17 4.21 5.81
C ALA A 50 -18.97 5.36 5.16
N GLU A 51 -19.79 6.08 5.93
CA GLU A 51 -20.40 7.33 5.46
C GLU A 51 -19.34 8.42 5.34
N LYS A 52 -19.41 9.18 4.23
CA LYS A 52 -18.53 10.32 3.98
C LYS A 52 -19.11 11.54 4.67
N VAL A 53 -18.31 12.19 5.52
CA VAL A 53 -18.69 13.40 6.23
C VAL A 53 -17.73 14.53 5.89
N ALA A 54 -18.28 15.71 5.67
CA ALA A 54 -17.53 16.94 5.50
C ALA A 54 -17.23 17.55 6.87
N VAL A 55 -15.95 17.78 7.19
CA VAL A 55 -15.56 18.49 8.41
C VAL A 55 -15.76 19.99 8.21
N LEU A 56 -16.65 20.57 9.01
CA LEU A 56 -16.96 22.01 8.99
C LEU A 56 -16.16 22.79 10.02
N HIS A 57 -15.93 22.20 11.20
CA HIS A 57 -15.17 22.83 12.28
C HIS A 57 -14.54 21.78 13.19
N LYS A 58 -13.29 22.03 13.61
CA LYS A 58 -12.59 21.24 14.62
C LYS A 58 -12.59 22.03 15.92
N THR A 59 -13.07 21.44 17.01
CA THR A 59 -13.01 22.07 18.33
C THR A 59 -11.75 21.64 19.07
N ASP A 60 -11.24 22.45 20.00
CA ASP A 60 -10.13 22.06 20.89
C ASP A 60 -10.60 21.27 22.14
N LEU A 61 -11.77 20.63 22.05
CA LEU A 61 -12.37 19.86 23.14
C LEU A 61 -12.01 18.38 22.97
N PHE A 62 -10.87 18.01 23.53
CA PHE A 62 -10.34 16.65 23.50
C PHE A 62 -11.00 15.76 24.55
N PHE A 63 -11.22 14.50 24.20
CA PHE A 63 -11.60 13.47 25.15
C PHE A 63 -11.11 12.08 24.73
N GLU A 64 -11.16 11.16 25.67
CA GLU A 64 -10.76 9.76 25.50
C GLU A 64 -11.95 8.85 25.81
N VAL A 65 -12.15 7.82 24.99
CA VAL A 65 -13.09 6.74 25.27
C VAL A 65 -12.35 5.42 25.29
N THR A 66 -12.89 4.44 26.01
CA THR A 66 -12.41 3.05 25.92
C THR A 66 -13.40 2.26 25.08
N ASP A 67 -12.91 1.66 24.00
CA ASP A 67 -13.67 0.80 23.09
C ASP A 67 -12.89 -0.50 22.92
N ASP A 68 -13.52 -1.64 23.25
CA ASP A 68 -12.88 -2.97 23.23
C ASP A 68 -11.52 -3.02 23.96
N GLY A 69 -11.47 -2.40 25.14
CA GLY A 69 -10.25 -2.31 25.96
C GLY A 69 -9.16 -1.36 25.43
N LYS A 70 -9.37 -0.72 24.27
CA LYS A 70 -8.44 0.25 23.67
C LYS A 70 -8.86 1.68 23.97
N LYS A 71 -7.91 2.49 24.39
CA LYS A 71 -8.09 3.94 24.55
C LYS A 71 -8.08 4.62 23.18
N ILE A 72 -9.18 5.26 22.83
CA ILE A 72 -9.32 6.07 21.62
C ILE A 72 -9.39 7.53 22.03
N LYS A 73 -8.39 8.30 21.62
CA LYS A 73 -8.32 9.75 21.84
C LYS A 73 -8.84 10.49 20.62
N GLY A 74 -9.50 11.61 20.84
CA GLY A 74 -9.96 12.49 19.77
C GLY A 74 -10.49 13.80 20.34
N GLN A 75 -11.19 14.56 19.49
CA GLN A 75 -11.85 15.80 19.84
C GLN A 75 -13.22 15.89 19.17
N TRP A 76 -14.04 16.87 19.54
CA TRP A 76 -15.31 17.09 18.87
C TRP A 76 -15.12 17.80 17.53
N TYR A 77 -15.68 17.24 16.47
CA TYR A 77 -15.79 17.90 15.17
C TYR A 77 -17.25 18.22 14.87
N LYS A 78 -17.50 19.43 14.36
CA LYS A 78 -18.76 19.72 13.67
C LYS A 78 -18.63 19.24 12.23
N VAL A 79 -19.55 18.39 11.80
CA VAL A 79 -19.53 17.77 10.48
C VAL A 79 -20.91 17.84 9.82
N SER A 80 -20.96 17.67 8.50
CA SER A 80 -22.18 17.46 7.73
C SER A 80 -22.06 16.19 6.88
N GLY A 81 -23.13 15.42 6.76
CA GLY A 81 -23.18 14.20 5.97
C GLY A 81 -24.60 13.63 5.87
N LYS A 82 -24.76 12.46 5.26
CA LYS A 82 -26.07 11.80 5.17
C LYS A 82 -26.31 10.91 6.39
N ALA A 83 -27.40 11.16 7.10
CA ALA A 83 -27.84 10.32 8.20
C ALA A 83 -28.31 8.93 7.70
N ASP A 84 -28.57 8.03 8.65
CA ASP A 84 -29.13 6.70 8.39
C ASP A 84 -30.44 6.70 7.58
N ASN A 85 -31.27 7.72 7.77
CA ASN A 85 -32.49 7.97 6.98
C ASN A 85 -32.24 8.69 5.64
N ASN A 86 -30.98 8.79 5.20
CA ASN A 86 -30.53 9.42 3.97
C ASN A 86 -30.80 10.95 3.87
N LYS A 87 -31.18 11.61 4.96
CA LYS A 87 -31.31 13.08 5.02
C LYS A 87 -29.98 13.71 5.41
N GLU A 88 -29.75 14.94 4.96
CA GLU A 88 -28.61 15.72 5.44
C GLU A 88 -28.73 15.99 6.94
N LEU A 89 -27.62 15.81 7.64
CA LEU A 89 -27.52 16.02 9.07
C LEU A 89 -26.21 16.75 9.37
N THR A 90 -26.31 17.85 10.10
CA THR A 90 -25.17 18.61 10.63
C THR A 90 -25.18 18.57 12.14
N GLY A 91 -24.04 18.29 12.75
CA GLY A 91 -23.89 18.28 14.19
C GLY A 91 -22.49 17.89 14.63
N TYR A 92 -22.33 17.56 15.91
CA TYR A 92 -21.05 17.25 16.52
C TYR A 92 -20.85 15.74 16.64
N VAL A 93 -19.65 15.28 16.26
CA VAL A 93 -19.23 13.88 16.35
C VAL A 93 -17.87 13.77 17.01
N PHE A 94 -17.56 12.60 17.57
CA PHE A 94 -16.24 12.31 18.09
C PHE A 94 -15.26 11.95 16.97
N SER A 95 -14.18 12.71 16.82
CA SER A 95 -13.22 12.51 15.74
C SER A 95 -12.45 11.19 15.84
N GLY A 96 -12.40 10.55 17.01
CA GLY A 96 -11.75 9.25 17.21
C GLY A 96 -12.37 8.12 16.38
N PHE A 97 -13.59 8.31 15.88
CA PHE A 97 -14.29 7.38 14.98
C PHE A 97 -14.45 7.93 13.55
N LEU A 98 -13.60 8.88 13.17
CA LEU A 98 -13.44 9.30 11.78
C LEU A 98 -12.12 8.76 11.23
N SER A 99 -12.07 8.58 9.91
CA SER A 99 -10.83 8.22 9.23
C SER A 99 -9.79 9.32 9.43
N GLN A 100 -8.54 8.97 9.23
CA GLN A 100 -7.50 9.98 9.17
C GLN A 100 -7.71 10.86 7.94
N PRO A 101 -7.31 12.15 7.99
CA PRO A 101 -7.23 12.97 6.80
C PRO A 101 -6.21 12.39 5.82
N LYS A 102 -6.06 13.01 4.65
CA LYS A 102 -5.00 12.63 3.72
C LYS A 102 -3.64 12.59 4.41
N GLN A 103 -2.91 11.50 4.20
CA GLN A 103 -1.63 11.21 4.83
C GLN A 103 -0.53 11.11 3.77
N LYS A 104 0.71 11.26 4.20
CA LYS A 104 1.88 11.18 3.34
C LYS A 104 3.07 10.68 4.10
N ASP A 105 3.78 9.70 3.53
CA ASP A 105 4.91 9.06 4.19
C ASP A 105 5.78 8.30 3.16
N THR A 106 6.93 7.81 3.60
CA THR A 106 7.85 6.99 2.80
C THR A 106 7.84 5.54 3.28
N PHE A 107 7.78 4.62 2.31
CA PHE A 107 7.73 3.18 2.51
C PHE A 107 8.76 2.47 1.65
N ASN A 108 9.10 1.23 2.03
CA ASN A 108 9.78 0.30 1.15
C ASN A 108 8.72 -0.46 0.33
N PHE A 109 8.80 -0.36 -0.99
CA PHE A 109 7.97 -1.10 -1.92
C PHE A 109 8.26 -2.61 -1.80
N LEU A 110 7.21 -3.44 -1.77
CA LEU A 110 7.35 -4.89 -1.69
C LEU A 110 6.91 -5.58 -2.99
N HIS A 111 5.69 -5.32 -3.44
CA HIS A 111 5.11 -5.97 -4.61
C HIS A 111 3.84 -5.26 -5.09
N TYR A 112 3.47 -5.56 -6.34
CA TYR A 112 2.13 -5.34 -6.86
C TYR A 112 1.29 -6.59 -6.61
N ASN A 113 0.01 -6.40 -6.29
CA ASN A 113 -0.95 -7.49 -6.17
C ASN A 113 -2.26 -7.10 -6.86
N ASP A 114 -2.54 -7.75 -7.97
CA ASP A 114 -3.72 -7.57 -8.83
C ASP A 114 -4.64 -8.80 -8.81
N ASN A 115 -4.42 -9.76 -7.90
CA ASN A 115 -5.22 -10.98 -7.81
C ASN A 115 -6.62 -10.79 -7.18
N PHE A 116 -7.00 -9.55 -6.86
CA PHE A 116 -8.26 -9.20 -6.21
C PHE A 116 -9.02 -8.13 -7.00
N ASP A 117 -10.28 -7.87 -6.63
CA ASP A 117 -11.14 -6.86 -7.26
C ASP A 117 -10.51 -5.46 -7.34
N TYR A 118 -9.59 -5.16 -6.43
CA TYR A 118 -8.84 -3.91 -6.39
C TYR A 118 -7.34 -4.21 -6.42
N PRO A 119 -6.59 -3.70 -7.42
CA PRO A 119 -5.13 -3.77 -7.41
C PRO A 119 -4.55 -3.05 -6.19
N VAL A 120 -3.50 -3.62 -5.60
CA VAL A 120 -2.86 -3.14 -4.38
C VAL A 120 -1.35 -3.03 -4.57
N ILE A 121 -0.77 -1.94 -4.06
CA ILE A 121 0.66 -1.87 -3.75
C ILE A 121 0.87 -2.33 -2.32
N GLY A 122 1.63 -3.41 -2.15
CA GLY A 122 2.16 -3.84 -0.86
C GLY A 122 3.44 -3.07 -0.53
N ALA A 123 3.49 -2.47 0.65
CA ALA A 123 4.63 -1.71 1.12
C ALA A 123 4.90 -2.00 2.61
N SER A 124 6.09 -1.62 3.09
CA SER A 124 6.45 -1.77 4.49
C SER A 124 7.09 -0.52 5.06
N LYS A 125 6.90 -0.33 6.37
CA LYS A 125 7.65 0.65 7.17
C LYS A 125 8.04 -0.01 8.48
N GLY A 126 9.33 -0.26 8.67
CA GLY A 126 9.83 -1.11 9.76
C GLY A 126 9.31 -2.54 9.62
N LYS A 127 8.67 -3.07 10.67
CA LYS A 127 8.06 -4.41 10.67
C LYS A 127 6.59 -4.42 10.23
N SER A 128 6.01 -3.25 9.99
CA SER A 128 4.59 -3.12 9.64
C SER A 128 4.39 -3.20 8.13
N PHE A 129 3.38 -3.95 7.73
CA PHE A 129 2.89 -4.04 6.36
C PHE A 129 1.77 -3.02 6.12
N TYR A 130 1.74 -2.45 4.92
CA TYR A 130 0.71 -1.52 4.46
C TYR A 130 0.28 -1.94 3.05
N GLY A 131 -1.03 -1.91 2.81
CA GLY A 131 -1.62 -2.12 1.49
C GLY A 131 -2.34 -0.86 1.04
N PHE A 132 -2.07 -0.41 -0.18
CA PHE A 132 -2.70 0.77 -0.76
C PHE A 132 -3.38 0.42 -2.08
N ILE A 133 -4.63 0.85 -2.26
CA ILE A 133 -5.37 0.66 -3.51
C ILE A 133 -4.68 1.45 -4.63
N ASN A 134 -4.35 0.72 -5.70
CA ASN A 134 -3.58 1.17 -6.83
C ASN A 134 -4.49 1.35 -8.06
N THR A 135 -5.15 2.50 -8.15
CA THR A 135 -6.10 2.80 -9.24
C THR A 135 -5.45 3.24 -10.54
N GLU A 136 -4.16 3.62 -10.52
CA GLU A 136 -3.43 4.04 -11.72
C GLU A 136 -2.49 2.95 -12.22
N GLU A 137 -2.44 2.83 -13.55
CA GLU A 137 -1.50 1.96 -14.26
C GLU A 137 -0.14 2.63 -14.48
N GLY A 138 0.83 1.87 -15.01
CA GLY A 138 2.13 2.40 -15.45
C GLY A 138 3.16 2.64 -14.35
N ARG A 139 2.81 2.39 -13.07
CA ARG A 139 3.78 2.43 -11.96
C ARG A 139 4.75 1.26 -12.09
N SER A 140 6.05 1.53 -12.08
CA SER A 140 7.10 0.50 -12.17
C SER A 140 8.15 0.66 -11.06
N TYR A 141 7.85 0.09 -9.89
CA TYR A 141 8.76 0.02 -8.75
C TYR A 141 9.35 -1.38 -8.62
N LEU A 142 10.58 -1.46 -8.13
CA LEU A 142 11.26 -2.72 -7.85
C LEU A 142 11.27 -2.99 -6.34
N LYS A 143 11.14 -4.26 -5.95
CA LYS A 143 11.14 -4.69 -4.53
C LYS A 143 12.35 -4.08 -3.80
N GLY A 144 12.06 -3.39 -2.70
CA GLY A 144 13.03 -2.65 -1.89
C GLY A 144 13.24 -1.18 -2.29
N ASP A 145 12.62 -0.68 -3.37
CA ASP A 145 12.62 0.75 -3.68
C ASP A 145 11.97 1.55 -2.55
N SER A 146 12.55 2.70 -2.23
CA SER A 146 11.93 3.66 -1.30
C SER A 146 10.96 4.52 -2.10
N ILE A 147 9.68 4.44 -1.76
CA ILE A 147 8.61 5.19 -2.41
C ILE A 147 7.90 6.10 -1.41
N GLU A 148 7.66 7.34 -1.81
CA GLU A 148 6.80 8.27 -1.07
C GLU A 148 5.39 8.07 -1.59
N ILE A 149 4.44 7.82 -0.68
CA ILE A 149 3.02 7.63 -1.00
C ILE A 149 2.24 8.70 -0.25
N GLU A 150 1.38 9.40 -0.98
CA GLU A 150 0.29 10.20 -0.44
C GLU A 150 -0.99 9.41 -0.62
N TRP A 151 -1.76 9.21 0.45
CA TRP A 151 -2.96 8.39 0.42
C TRP A 151 -4.11 9.02 1.20
N GLU A 152 -5.32 8.63 0.83
CA GLU A 152 -6.54 8.98 1.57
C GLU A 152 -7.40 7.74 1.77
N THR A 153 -8.09 7.67 2.90
CA THR A 153 -9.06 6.60 3.14
C THR A 153 -10.24 6.77 2.20
N GLY A 154 -10.63 5.70 1.52
CA GLY A 154 -11.82 5.63 0.67
C GLY A 154 -12.63 4.38 0.96
N VAL A 155 -13.60 4.08 0.09
CA VAL A 155 -14.50 2.93 0.22
C VAL A 155 -14.28 1.98 -0.94
N VAL A 156 -14.04 0.71 -0.62
CA VAL A 156 -14.12 -0.43 -1.55
C VAL A 156 -15.40 -1.23 -1.28
N TYR A 157 -15.88 -1.93 -2.29
CA TYR A 157 -17.04 -2.80 -2.20
C TYR A 157 -16.59 -4.25 -2.38
N ILE A 158 -16.90 -5.09 -1.40
CA ILE A 158 -16.60 -6.52 -1.50
C ILE A 158 -17.76 -7.19 -2.23
N ALA A 159 -17.49 -7.81 -3.37
CA ALA A 159 -18.50 -8.52 -4.16
C ALA A 159 -19.07 -9.73 -3.38
N GLY A 160 -20.39 -9.91 -3.45
CA GLY A 160 -21.14 -10.97 -2.72
C GLY A 160 -22.45 -10.45 -2.12
N ASP A 161 -23.04 -11.20 -1.17
CA ASP A 161 -24.31 -10.92 -0.47
C ASP A 161 -24.44 -9.47 0.08
N GLY A 162 -24.79 -8.52 -0.80
CA GLY A 162 -25.16 -7.15 -0.45
C GLY A 162 -24.05 -6.08 -0.53
N ASP A 163 -22.99 -6.26 -1.33
CA ASP A 163 -21.94 -5.25 -1.61
C ASP A 163 -21.43 -4.54 -0.35
N ARG A 164 -20.78 -5.31 0.53
CA ARG A 164 -20.33 -4.79 1.83
C ARG A 164 -19.25 -3.73 1.64
N LYS A 165 -19.51 -2.53 2.14
CA LYS A 165 -18.51 -1.45 2.22
C LYS A 165 -17.35 -1.84 3.13
N GLN A 166 -16.13 -1.57 2.69
CA GLN A 166 -14.92 -1.62 3.51
C GLN A 166 -14.09 -0.36 3.30
N LEU A 167 -13.50 0.16 4.37
CA LEU A 167 -12.55 1.27 4.28
C LEU A 167 -11.19 0.72 3.89
N ALA A 168 -10.54 1.39 2.94
CA ALA A 168 -9.19 1.08 2.47
C ALA A 168 -8.44 2.37 2.16
N ASP A 169 -7.12 2.32 2.12
CA ASP A 169 -6.28 3.48 1.81
C ASP A 169 -5.99 3.50 0.30
N PHE A 170 -6.38 4.58 -0.37
CA PHE A 170 -6.21 4.79 -1.81
C PHE A 170 -5.02 5.70 -2.07
N ILE A 171 -4.16 5.31 -3.02
CA ILE A 171 -3.05 6.14 -3.45
C ILE A 171 -3.60 7.37 -4.18
N VAL A 172 -3.25 8.56 -3.68
CA VAL A 172 -3.48 9.84 -4.34
C VAL A 172 -2.30 10.17 -5.25
N THR A 173 -1.08 10.11 -4.72
CA THR A 173 0.15 10.25 -5.50
C THR A 173 1.22 9.29 -4.98
N THR A 174 2.16 8.92 -5.85
CA THR A 174 3.32 8.13 -5.44
C THR A 174 4.53 8.47 -6.30
N LYS A 175 5.71 8.45 -5.70
CA LYS A 175 6.98 8.62 -6.43
C LYS A 175 8.08 7.79 -5.81
N LYS A 176 8.99 7.31 -6.68
CA LYS A 176 10.24 6.73 -6.24
C LYS A 176 11.16 7.82 -5.71
N ILE A 177 11.66 7.63 -4.50
CA ILE A 177 12.60 8.54 -3.82
C ILE A 177 14.03 8.00 -3.94
N LYS A 178 14.18 6.68 -3.82
CA LYS A 178 15.49 6.03 -3.83
C LYS A 178 15.38 4.62 -4.40
N ASN A 179 16.41 4.22 -5.14
CA ASN A 179 16.62 2.83 -5.50
C ASN A 179 16.73 1.93 -4.27
N GLY A 180 16.11 0.75 -4.38
CA GLY A 180 16.44 -0.41 -3.57
C GLY A 180 17.61 -1.19 -4.16
N LYS A 181 18.08 -2.20 -3.43
CA LYS A 181 19.23 -3.01 -3.84
C LYS A 181 19.05 -3.67 -5.21
N ILE A 182 17.81 -4.07 -5.57
CA ILE A 182 17.54 -4.71 -6.87
C ILE A 182 17.70 -3.70 -8.00
N ALA A 183 17.20 -2.48 -7.82
CA ALA A 183 17.37 -1.41 -8.80
C ALA A 183 18.87 -1.07 -8.98
N ASP A 184 19.60 -0.91 -7.88
CA ASP A 184 21.06 -0.66 -7.90
C ASP A 184 21.82 -1.82 -8.57
N PHE A 185 21.44 -3.07 -8.28
CA PHE A 185 22.00 -4.25 -8.92
C PHE A 185 21.79 -4.24 -10.43
N ARG A 186 20.55 -4.00 -10.91
CA ARG A 186 20.26 -3.96 -12.35
C ARG A 186 21.07 -2.87 -13.07
N GLU A 187 21.23 -1.70 -12.44
CA GLU A 187 22.00 -0.58 -12.98
C GLU A 187 23.51 -0.88 -13.05
N ALA A 188 24.07 -1.56 -12.04
CA ALA A 188 25.48 -1.89 -11.96
C ALA A 188 25.88 -3.11 -12.81
N TYR A 189 25.08 -4.17 -12.75
CA TYR A 189 25.35 -5.48 -13.35
C TYR A 189 25.06 -5.49 -14.87
N LYS A 190 24.01 -4.78 -15.32
CA LYS A 190 23.63 -4.57 -16.74
C LYS A 190 23.48 -5.85 -17.58
N LYS A 191 23.34 -7.01 -16.94
CA LYS A 191 23.09 -8.30 -17.58
C LYS A 191 21.81 -8.91 -17.02
N GLU A 192 21.05 -9.57 -17.88
CA GLU A 192 19.94 -10.39 -17.45
C GLU A 192 20.45 -11.66 -16.76
N ILE A 193 19.71 -12.14 -15.76
CA ILE A 193 19.96 -13.43 -15.13
C ILE A 193 19.26 -14.48 -16.00
N LYS A 194 20.04 -15.21 -16.80
CA LYS A 194 19.49 -16.21 -17.72
C LYS A 194 18.90 -17.38 -16.95
N TYR A 195 17.91 -18.05 -17.53
CA TYR A 195 17.37 -19.27 -16.95
C TYR A 195 17.00 -20.33 -17.98
N THR A 196 16.96 -21.58 -17.51
CA THR A 196 16.50 -22.74 -18.26
C THR A 196 15.56 -23.56 -17.38
N TYR A 197 14.62 -24.30 -17.96
CA TYR A 197 13.68 -25.12 -17.20
C TYR A 197 13.46 -26.48 -17.86
N THR A 198 13.14 -27.50 -17.06
CA THR A 198 12.89 -28.87 -17.57
C THR A 198 11.42 -29.15 -17.87
N ASN A 199 10.49 -28.37 -17.32
CA ASN A 199 9.04 -28.58 -17.43
C ASN A 199 8.33 -27.39 -18.08
N ASN A 200 7.12 -27.61 -18.58
CA ASN A 200 6.31 -26.55 -19.17
C ASN A 200 5.67 -25.67 -18.08
N TYR A 201 6.30 -24.54 -17.78
CA TYR A 201 5.78 -23.51 -16.88
C TYR A 201 5.06 -22.41 -17.66
N THR A 202 4.04 -21.82 -17.04
CA THR A 202 3.39 -20.59 -17.56
C THR A 202 4.33 -19.40 -17.41
N GLN A 203 4.26 -18.41 -18.31
CA GLN A 203 5.11 -17.21 -18.23
C GLN A 203 4.94 -16.45 -16.90
N ASP A 204 3.71 -16.28 -16.41
CA ASP A 204 3.45 -15.63 -15.11
C ASP A 204 4.19 -16.32 -13.93
N TYR A 205 4.26 -17.65 -13.94
CA TYR A 205 5.02 -18.41 -12.95
C TYR A 205 6.52 -18.16 -13.07
N LEU A 206 7.06 -18.14 -14.30
CA LEU A 206 8.47 -17.86 -14.56
C LEU A 206 8.84 -16.43 -14.15
N ASP A 207 7.99 -15.45 -14.43
CA ASP A 207 8.19 -14.05 -14.06
C ASP A 207 8.24 -13.89 -12.53
N LYS A 208 7.30 -14.54 -11.81
CA LYS A 208 7.31 -14.57 -10.34
C LYS A 208 8.58 -15.22 -9.79
N LEU A 209 9.01 -16.33 -10.38
CA LEU A 209 10.21 -17.04 -9.95
C LEU A 209 11.48 -16.21 -10.21
N TYR A 210 11.57 -15.55 -11.36
CA TYR A 210 12.67 -14.66 -11.71
C TYR A 210 12.85 -13.56 -10.65
N LEU A 211 11.75 -12.92 -10.23
CA LEU A 211 11.81 -11.87 -9.20
C LEU A 211 12.29 -12.40 -7.86
N GLU A 212 11.90 -13.61 -7.47
CA GLU A 212 12.36 -14.22 -6.21
C GLU A 212 13.83 -14.66 -6.29
N VAL A 213 14.28 -15.20 -7.43
CA VAL A 213 15.69 -15.58 -7.65
C VAL A 213 16.60 -14.35 -7.68
N GLU A 214 16.19 -13.29 -8.38
CA GLU A 214 16.92 -12.01 -8.40
C GLU A 214 17.01 -11.43 -6.99
N ASN A 215 15.89 -11.43 -6.25
CA ASN A 215 15.88 -10.96 -4.86
C ASN A 215 16.80 -11.79 -3.95
N TYR A 216 16.89 -13.11 -4.16
CA TYR A 216 17.86 -13.96 -3.45
C TYR A 216 19.30 -13.58 -3.79
N ILE A 217 19.64 -13.50 -5.09
CA ILE A 217 20.99 -13.18 -5.59
C ILE A 217 21.47 -11.84 -5.03
N VAL A 218 20.66 -10.79 -5.13
CA VAL A 218 20.98 -9.43 -4.66
C VAL A 218 21.21 -9.36 -3.15
N ASN A 219 20.56 -10.25 -2.39
CA ASN A 219 20.69 -10.30 -0.93
C ASN A 219 21.56 -11.46 -0.42
N SER A 220 22.23 -12.19 -1.32
CA SER A 220 22.95 -13.40 -0.97
C SER A 220 24.16 -13.09 -0.09
N LYS A 221 24.41 -14.00 0.86
CA LYS A 221 25.65 -14.01 1.65
C LYS A 221 26.70 -14.95 1.05
N ASN A 222 26.38 -15.68 -0.01
CA ASN A 222 27.30 -16.59 -0.66
C ASN A 222 28.41 -15.80 -1.37
N GLU A 223 29.65 -15.95 -0.90
CA GLU A 223 30.81 -15.19 -1.39
C GLU A 223 31.12 -15.45 -2.87
N LEU A 224 30.79 -16.65 -3.39
CA LEU A 224 30.94 -16.94 -4.82
C LEU A 224 29.93 -16.14 -5.64
N ILE A 225 28.67 -16.05 -5.21
CA ILE A 225 27.67 -15.23 -5.89
C ILE A 225 28.10 -13.75 -5.91
N LYS A 226 28.56 -13.21 -4.78
CA LYS A 226 29.06 -11.83 -4.71
C LYS A 226 30.22 -11.59 -5.67
N LYS A 227 31.21 -12.48 -5.68
CA LYS A 227 32.36 -12.41 -6.57
C LYS A 227 31.95 -12.42 -8.05
N ILE A 228 31.01 -13.26 -8.43
CA ILE A 228 30.49 -13.33 -9.82
C ILE A 228 29.82 -12.01 -10.22
N ILE A 229 29.07 -11.38 -9.32
CA ILE A 229 28.45 -10.07 -9.56
C ILE A 229 29.53 -8.98 -9.71
N GLU A 230 30.53 -8.97 -8.83
CA GLU A 230 31.65 -8.02 -8.85
C GLU A 230 32.48 -8.14 -10.14
N ASP A 231 32.82 -9.37 -10.52
CA ASP A 231 33.56 -9.70 -11.74
C ASP A 231 32.69 -9.56 -13.01
N LYS A 232 31.40 -9.22 -12.85
CA LYS A 232 30.38 -9.12 -13.91
C LYS A 232 30.32 -10.37 -14.79
N GLU A 233 30.55 -11.54 -14.21
CA GLU A 233 30.40 -12.83 -14.88
C GLU A 233 28.90 -13.12 -15.14
N GLN A 234 28.59 -14.01 -16.09
CA GLN A 234 27.18 -14.35 -16.39
C GLN A 234 26.62 -15.30 -15.32
N LEU A 235 25.74 -14.79 -14.47
CA LEU A 235 24.83 -15.59 -13.65
C LEU A 235 23.69 -16.18 -14.47
N ALA A 236 23.35 -17.42 -14.16
CA ALA A 236 22.15 -18.07 -14.66
C ALA A 236 21.57 -19.03 -13.60
N TYR A 237 20.36 -19.54 -13.83
CA TYR A 237 19.79 -20.58 -12.98
C TYR A 237 18.97 -21.61 -13.75
N SER A 238 18.97 -22.84 -13.27
CA SER A 238 18.08 -23.90 -13.76
C SER A 238 16.83 -23.97 -12.88
N ILE A 239 15.70 -24.33 -13.47
CA ILE A 239 14.44 -24.62 -12.79
C ILE A 239 14.13 -26.10 -13.06
N GLU A 240 14.21 -26.91 -12.01
CA GLU A 240 14.11 -28.37 -12.09
C GLU A 240 13.04 -28.87 -11.11
N GLU A 241 12.46 -30.03 -11.38
CA GLU A 241 11.72 -30.77 -10.36
C GLU A 241 12.58 -31.87 -9.77
N LYS A 242 12.67 -31.92 -8.44
CA LYS A 242 13.37 -32.98 -7.71
C LYS A 242 12.48 -33.58 -6.64
N THR A 243 12.57 -34.89 -6.49
CA THR A 243 11.94 -35.59 -5.37
C THR A 243 12.88 -35.55 -4.16
N VAL A 244 12.53 -34.74 -3.16
CA VAL A 244 13.26 -34.65 -1.88
C VAL A 244 12.34 -35.20 -0.79
N ASN A 245 12.78 -36.24 -0.07
CA ASN A 245 12.00 -36.91 0.98
C ASN A 245 10.58 -37.33 0.52
N GLY A 246 10.47 -37.85 -0.72
CA GLY A 246 9.19 -38.30 -1.30
C GLY A 246 8.25 -37.18 -1.75
N LYS A 247 8.69 -35.91 -1.71
CA LYS A 247 7.92 -34.77 -2.21
C LYS A 247 8.59 -34.18 -3.44
N ASN A 248 7.82 -33.94 -4.50
CA ASN A 248 8.30 -33.20 -5.66
C ASN A 248 8.36 -31.72 -5.31
N LEU A 249 9.55 -31.14 -5.44
CA LEU A 249 9.84 -29.74 -5.20
C LEU A 249 10.39 -29.12 -6.47
N THR A 250 9.98 -27.87 -6.72
CA THR A 250 10.71 -27.02 -7.67
C THR A 250 12.02 -26.62 -7.01
N VAL A 251 13.12 -26.96 -7.66
CA VAL A 251 14.48 -26.68 -7.24
C VAL A 251 15.12 -25.72 -8.24
N ILE A 252 15.88 -24.78 -7.70
CA ILE A 252 16.60 -23.77 -8.47
C ILE A 252 18.09 -23.96 -8.26
N GLY A 253 18.82 -24.23 -9.34
CA GLY A 253 20.28 -24.29 -9.30
C GLY A 253 20.87 -23.00 -9.84
N ILE A 254 21.38 -22.12 -8.98
CA ILE A 254 22.14 -20.93 -9.43
C ILE A 254 23.51 -21.40 -9.89
N TYR A 255 23.89 -21.07 -11.11
CA TYR A 255 25.14 -21.49 -11.71
C TYR A 255 25.82 -20.35 -12.49
N LYS A 256 27.11 -20.57 -12.78
CA LYS A 256 27.83 -19.79 -13.78
C LYS A 256 28.30 -20.70 -14.91
N SER A 257 28.44 -20.12 -16.10
CA SER A 257 29.04 -20.80 -17.25
C SER A 257 30.47 -20.29 -17.45
N PHE A 258 31.42 -21.20 -17.54
CA PHE A 258 32.82 -20.91 -17.84
C PHE A 258 33.36 -21.97 -18.80
N GLU A 259 33.93 -21.56 -19.94
CA GLU A 259 34.53 -22.46 -20.95
C GLU A 259 33.62 -23.63 -21.38
N GLY A 260 32.32 -23.35 -21.56
CA GLY A 260 31.34 -24.38 -21.96
C GLY A 260 30.92 -25.35 -20.86
N ARG A 261 31.40 -25.17 -19.63
CA ARG A 261 30.98 -25.93 -18.44
C ARG A 261 30.07 -25.08 -17.56
N THR A 262 29.06 -25.70 -16.98
CA THR A 262 28.21 -25.10 -15.95
C THR A 262 28.69 -25.55 -14.58
N ILE A 263 28.85 -24.60 -13.66
CA ILE A 263 29.21 -24.87 -12.26
C ILE A 263 28.07 -24.34 -11.40
N THR A 264 27.32 -25.25 -10.77
CA THR A 264 26.28 -24.89 -9.80
C THR A 264 26.93 -24.40 -8.51
N ILE A 265 26.51 -23.22 -8.08
CA ILE A 265 27.06 -22.49 -6.92
C ILE A 265 26.14 -22.64 -5.72
N GLN A 266 24.82 -22.66 -5.95
CA GLN A 266 23.83 -22.73 -4.88
C GLN A 266 22.57 -23.44 -5.37
N TRP A 267 22.09 -24.39 -4.57
CA TRP A 267 20.75 -24.97 -4.75
C TRP A 267 19.75 -24.31 -3.80
N LEU A 268 18.56 -24.05 -4.32
CA LEU A 268 17.43 -23.51 -3.58
C LEU A 268 16.19 -24.37 -3.83
N SER A 269 15.30 -24.49 -2.85
CA SER A 269 13.94 -25.00 -3.04
C SER A 269 12.95 -23.84 -3.06
N TYR A 270 11.94 -23.95 -3.92
CA TYR A 270 10.83 -23.02 -4.01
C TYR A 270 9.54 -23.71 -3.57
N TYR A 271 8.84 -23.09 -2.62
CA TYR A 271 7.53 -23.55 -2.14
C TYR A 271 6.43 -22.62 -2.64
N PRO A 272 5.61 -23.02 -3.65
CA PRO A 272 4.61 -22.13 -4.23
C PRO A 272 3.55 -21.64 -3.22
N LYS A 273 3.24 -22.45 -2.19
CA LYS A 273 2.28 -22.08 -1.13
C LYS A 273 2.77 -20.93 -0.24
N PHE A 274 4.09 -20.77 -0.12
CA PHE A 274 4.73 -19.71 0.67
C PHE A 274 5.92 -19.20 -0.15
N PRO A 275 5.66 -18.35 -1.17
CA PRO A 275 6.64 -18.01 -2.21
C PRO A 275 7.89 -17.42 -1.56
N LYS A 276 8.87 -18.29 -1.35
CA LYS A 276 10.14 -18.02 -0.68
C LYS A 276 11.11 -19.12 -1.10
N LEU A 277 12.35 -18.70 -1.32
CA LEU A 277 13.46 -19.59 -1.62
C LEU A 277 14.15 -20.00 -0.32
N TYR A 278 14.50 -21.27 -0.22
CA TYR A 278 15.24 -21.85 0.90
C TYR A 278 16.48 -22.56 0.37
N GLU A 279 17.64 -22.27 0.96
CA GLU A 279 18.88 -22.98 0.65
C GLU A 279 18.74 -24.46 1.00
N ILE A 280 19.19 -25.32 0.09
CA ILE A 280 19.21 -26.76 0.28
C ILE A 280 20.57 -27.29 -0.16
N ASP A 281 21.01 -28.37 0.50
CA ASP A 281 22.15 -29.17 0.07
C ASP A 281 21.61 -30.40 -0.67
N LEU A 282 22.16 -30.67 -1.85
CA LEU A 282 21.82 -31.80 -2.72
C LEU A 282 23.03 -32.68 -2.99
#